data_AF-A0A2G5DDH6-F1
#
_entry.id   AF-A0A2G5DDH6-F1
#
_cell.length_a   1.000
_cell.length_b   1.000
_cell.length_c   1.000
_cell.angle_alpha   90.00
_cell.angle_beta   90.00
_cell.angle_gamma   90.00
#
_symmetry.space_group_name_H-M   'P 1'
#
loop_
_entity.id
_entity.type
_entity.pdbx_description
1 polymer ?
#
loop_
_entity_poly.entity_id
_entity_poly.type
_entity_poly.pdbx_seq_one_letter_code
_entity_poly.pdbx_strand_id
1 'polypeptide(L)'
;MEGSANLAALDASWMSSIRHKLEFQSHCVICHGHPPTIYRVPQCIRHIDVDAYEPMVISIGPYHHGNPKLEAMEKHKWRYLHDLLRLNPEVSLEMYLMEMKLVEEKARSFYSETIELCSDEFVEMMLLDGSFIVEFLMKLTESSLEFIYESKDIDEPLFNTIWILPPIVHDILLLENQLPFFIPQRLFDLAVVSDKGSNRSHSLMELAFYMFKCLVPMNSKITPMPASSVYHLLHLFHTHILPSPEYINFGTNSCSHHSSNHLQTSQNSHLLEVAPSRVRQAPTQPGSSERKAKSIPTASELQDSGVKFKKAVKANSFMEIKFNKGIMKIPELYIYPNARSFFRNLIALEQCYPNMKTHFTAYAMFMEKFINTQRDVTLLKQQGILQHGLCTDEELALLFNQLGKGVNFYYSKTYLSTVYKDVKAYYETDWHKWRASLMRDYFGNPWAFLSLVGALVLLLLTIAQTFIAILSHLQKFNQS
;
A
#
# COMPACT_ATOMS: atom_id res chain seq x y z
N MET A 1 -42.97 35.91 -10.72
CA MET A 1 -43.55 34.59 -11.08
C MET A 1 -43.25 34.34 -12.55
N GLU A 2 -42.03 33.90 -12.85
CA GLU A 2 -41.54 33.67 -14.24
C GLU A 2 -40.62 32.43 -14.28
N GLY A 3 -40.98 31.40 -13.50
CA GLY A 3 -40.18 30.17 -13.37
C GLY A 3 -40.91 28.89 -13.79
N SER A 4 -42.20 28.94 -14.11
CA SER A 4 -43.00 27.74 -14.36
C SER A 4 -43.30 27.45 -15.83
N ALA A 5 -42.76 28.24 -16.77
CA ALA A 5 -43.13 28.16 -18.19
C ALA A 5 -42.15 27.40 -19.10
N ASN A 6 -41.12 26.73 -18.56
CA ASN A 6 -40.13 25.99 -19.38
C ASN A 6 -39.97 24.50 -19.02
N LEU A 7 -40.82 23.95 -18.15
CA LEU A 7 -40.86 22.49 -17.91
C LEU A 7 -41.63 21.73 -19.00
N ALA A 8 -42.52 22.41 -19.72
CA ALA A 8 -43.29 21.81 -20.83
C ALA A 8 -42.49 21.66 -22.14
N ALA A 9 -41.27 22.21 -22.22
CA ALA A 9 -40.38 22.11 -23.37
C ALA A 9 -39.36 20.96 -23.26
N LEU A 10 -39.36 20.22 -22.14
CA LEU A 10 -38.50 19.06 -21.94
C LEU A 10 -39.13 17.84 -22.59
N ASP A 11 -38.42 17.23 -23.55
CA ASP A 11 -38.85 16.01 -24.23
C ASP A 11 -39.12 14.89 -23.20
N ALA A 12 -40.37 14.41 -23.19
CA ALA A 12 -40.81 13.34 -22.30
C ALA A 12 -40.03 12.04 -22.51
N SER A 13 -39.54 11.78 -23.74
CA SER A 13 -38.69 10.62 -24.04
C SER A 13 -37.31 10.77 -23.40
N TRP A 14 -36.70 11.95 -23.51
CA TRP A 14 -35.43 12.27 -22.82
C TRP A 14 -35.56 12.20 -21.30
N MET A 15 -36.63 12.74 -20.73
CA MET A 15 -36.87 12.65 -19.28
C MET A 15 -37.12 11.22 -18.82
N SER A 16 -37.83 10.39 -19.60
CA SER A 16 -38.01 8.97 -19.30
C SER A 16 -36.69 8.22 -19.40
N SER A 17 -35.83 8.55 -20.36
CA SER A 17 -34.48 7.99 -20.48
C SER A 17 -33.61 8.38 -19.28
N ILE A 18 -33.67 9.64 -18.83
CA ILE A 18 -32.95 10.08 -17.62
C ILE A 18 -33.48 9.39 -16.37
N ARG A 19 -34.81 9.28 -16.20
CA ARG A 19 -35.42 8.56 -15.06
C ARG A 19 -35.01 7.10 -15.05
N HIS A 20 -35.05 6.43 -16.20
CA HIS A 20 -34.59 5.05 -16.32
C HIS A 20 -33.08 4.91 -15.99
N LYS A 21 -32.24 5.85 -16.44
CA LYS A 21 -30.82 5.88 -16.09
C LYS A 21 -30.60 6.13 -14.59
N LEU A 22 -31.40 6.99 -13.97
CA LEU A 22 -31.34 7.26 -12.53
C LEU A 22 -31.83 6.07 -11.70
N GLU A 23 -32.91 5.42 -12.10
CA GLU A 23 -33.46 4.20 -11.48
C GLU A 23 -32.48 3.02 -11.59
N PHE A 24 -31.85 2.85 -12.75
CA PHE A 24 -30.78 1.87 -12.97
C PHE A 24 -29.56 2.15 -12.07
N GLN A 25 -29.11 3.41 -11.98
CA GLN A 25 -27.99 3.78 -11.11
C GLN A 25 -28.33 3.65 -9.62
N SER A 26 -29.56 3.91 -9.21
CA SER A 26 -29.99 3.75 -7.81
C SER A 26 -30.24 2.29 -7.42
N HIS A 27 -30.64 1.41 -8.35
CA HIS A 27 -30.64 -0.04 -8.14
C HIS A 27 -29.20 -0.58 -7.98
N CYS A 28 -28.27 -0.17 -8.85
CA CYS A 28 -26.87 -0.63 -8.81
C CYS A 28 -26.15 -0.30 -7.49
N VAL A 29 -26.58 0.73 -6.76
CA VAL A 29 -26.03 1.12 -5.45
C VAL A 29 -26.66 0.36 -4.28
N ILE A 30 -27.83 -0.28 -4.46
CA ILE A 30 -28.68 -0.75 -3.34
C ILE A 30 -29.02 -2.25 -3.41
N CYS A 31 -28.71 -2.97 -4.50
CA CYS A 31 -29.16 -4.37 -4.68
C CYS A 31 -28.92 -5.31 -3.48
N HIS A 32 -27.84 -5.14 -2.68
CA HIS A 32 -27.55 -6.03 -1.55
C HIS A 32 -26.99 -5.35 -0.28
N GLY A 33 -27.21 -4.04 -0.10
CA GLY A 33 -26.85 -3.34 1.15
C GLY A 33 -25.35 -3.12 1.41
N HIS A 34 -24.48 -3.46 0.44
CA HIS A 34 -23.04 -3.18 0.50
C HIS A 34 -22.57 -2.52 -0.80
N PRO A 35 -21.70 -1.50 -0.73
CA PRO A 35 -21.09 -0.92 -1.92
C PRO A 35 -20.19 -1.96 -2.62
N PRO A 36 -19.93 -1.80 -3.93
CA PRO A 36 -19.00 -2.68 -4.63
C PRO A 36 -17.62 -2.62 -3.99
N THR A 37 -16.85 -3.70 -4.19
CA THR A 37 -15.53 -3.91 -3.59
C THR A 37 -14.46 -4.24 -4.64
N ILE A 38 -14.85 -4.75 -5.81
CA ILE A 38 -13.93 -5.04 -6.90
C ILE A 38 -14.07 -3.95 -7.96
N TYR A 39 -13.16 -2.96 -7.86
CA TYR A 39 -13.15 -1.79 -8.74
C TYR A 39 -12.21 -2.01 -9.92
N ARG A 40 -12.57 -1.49 -11.10
CA ARG A 40 -11.55 -1.16 -12.09
C ARG A 40 -10.72 0.02 -11.60
N VAL A 41 -9.43 0.01 -11.88
CA VAL A 41 -8.52 1.09 -11.51
C VAL A 41 -8.93 2.32 -12.33
N PRO A 42 -9.26 3.45 -11.68
CA PRO A 42 -9.66 4.66 -12.37
C PRO A 42 -8.63 5.08 -13.41
N GLN A 43 -9.08 5.52 -14.59
CA GLN A 43 -8.20 5.84 -15.71
C GLN A 43 -7.12 6.87 -15.36
N CYS A 44 -7.42 7.81 -14.45
CA CYS A 44 -6.47 8.81 -13.96
C CYS A 44 -5.28 8.23 -13.16
N ILE A 45 -5.46 7.02 -12.59
CA ILE A 45 -4.40 6.27 -11.91
C ILE A 45 -3.77 5.29 -12.91
N ARG A 46 -4.60 4.56 -13.68
CA ARG A 46 -4.15 3.52 -14.61
C ARG A 46 -3.22 4.05 -15.70
N HIS A 47 -3.49 5.22 -16.29
CA HIS A 47 -2.69 5.75 -17.40
C HIS A 47 -1.23 6.06 -17.02
N ILE A 48 -0.91 6.16 -15.73
CA ILE A 48 0.42 6.49 -15.24
C ILE A 48 1.33 5.27 -15.32
N ASP A 49 0.74 4.08 -15.18
CA ASP A 49 1.45 2.83 -14.99
C ASP A 49 0.59 1.65 -15.43
N VAL A 50 0.27 1.58 -16.73
CA VAL A 50 -0.68 0.59 -17.27
C VAL A 50 -0.24 -0.83 -16.95
N ASP A 51 1.05 -1.11 -17.08
CA ASP A 51 1.65 -2.43 -16.85
C ASP A 51 1.52 -2.89 -15.39
N ALA A 52 1.36 -1.96 -14.43
CA ALA A 52 1.16 -2.30 -13.02
C ALA A 52 -0.23 -2.89 -12.72
N TYR A 53 -1.15 -2.85 -13.67
CA TYR A 53 -2.54 -3.30 -13.47
C TYR A 53 -2.96 -4.38 -14.47
N GLU A 54 -2.05 -4.84 -15.32
CA GLU A 54 -2.33 -5.87 -16.33
C GLU A 54 -1.86 -7.24 -15.82
N PRO A 55 -2.71 -8.28 -15.84
CA PRO A 55 -2.29 -9.63 -15.52
C PRO A 55 -1.27 -10.15 -16.55
N MET A 56 -0.32 -10.96 -16.08
CA MET A 56 0.77 -11.49 -16.89
C MET A 56 0.48 -12.89 -17.46
N VAL A 57 -0.20 -13.75 -16.68
CA VAL A 57 -0.37 -15.17 -16.97
C VAL A 57 -1.80 -15.67 -16.77
N ILE A 58 -2.56 -15.13 -15.80
CA ILE A 58 -3.88 -15.67 -15.47
C ILE A 58 -4.93 -14.57 -15.23
N SER A 59 -6.08 -14.72 -15.88
CA SER A 59 -7.28 -13.94 -15.56
C SER A 59 -8.02 -14.55 -14.37
N ILE A 60 -8.49 -13.72 -13.45
CA ILE A 60 -9.35 -14.09 -12.33
C ILE A 60 -10.48 -13.07 -12.25
N GLY A 61 -11.71 -13.55 -12.36
CA GLY A 61 -12.87 -12.68 -12.43
C GLY A 61 -13.13 -12.15 -13.85
N PRO A 62 -14.17 -11.32 -14.00
CA PRO A 62 -14.73 -10.95 -15.29
C PRO A 62 -13.96 -9.86 -16.05
N TYR A 63 -13.16 -9.01 -15.39
CA TYR A 63 -12.59 -7.83 -16.04
C TYR A 63 -11.52 -8.13 -17.10
N HIS A 64 -10.81 -9.25 -16.96
CA HIS A 64 -9.81 -9.75 -17.91
C HIS A 64 -10.23 -11.07 -18.58
N HIS A 65 -11.47 -11.52 -18.34
CA HIS A 65 -11.99 -12.79 -18.87
C HIS A 65 -12.00 -12.77 -20.40
N GLY A 66 -11.59 -13.88 -21.01
CA GLY A 66 -11.50 -14.02 -22.46
C GLY A 66 -10.33 -13.28 -23.13
N ASN A 67 -9.40 -12.70 -22.35
CA ASN A 67 -8.21 -12.06 -22.91
C ASN A 67 -7.31 -13.10 -23.61
N PRO A 68 -7.06 -12.99 -24.94
CA PRO A 68 -6.28 -13.99 -25.68
C PRO A 68 -4.85 -14.16 -25.16
N LYS A 69 -4.27 -13.15 -24.48
CA LYS A 69 -2.93 -13.24 -23.91
C LYS A 69 -2.85 -14.19 -22.72
N LEU A 70 -3.97 -14.49 -22.07
CA LEU A 70 -4.07 -15.27 -20.83
C LEU A 70 -4.66 -16.67 -21.08
N GLU A 71 -5.04 -16.98 -22.32
CA GLU A 71 -5.72 -18.23 -22.71
C GLU A 71 -4.94 -19.49 -22.31
N ALA A 72 -3.60 -19.40 -22.30
CA ALA A 72 -2.73 -20.52 -21.94
C ALA A 72 -3.07 -21.09 -20.55
N MET A 73 -3.45 -20.24 -19.58
CA MET A 73 -3.77 -20.67 -18.22
C MET A 73 -5.21 -21.16 -18.04
N GLU A 74 -6.11 -20.92 -18.99
CA GLU A 74 -7.50 -21.43 -18.90
C GLU A 74 -7.53 -22.96 -18.87
N LYS A 75 -6.64 -23.62 -19.64
CA LYS A 75 -6.49 -25.09 -19.61
C LYS A 75 -6.09 -25.61 -18.23
N HIS A 76 -5.26 -24.87 -17.50
CA HIS A 76 -4.84 -25.25 -16.16
C HIS A 76 -5.96 -25.09 -15.13
N LYS A 77 -6.86 -24.11 -15.31
CA LYS A 77 -8.03 -23.96 -14.43
C LYS A 77 -8.97 -25.18 -14.50
N TRP A 78 -9.20 -25.72 -15.70
CA TRP A 78 -9.97 -26.95 -15.87
C TRP A 78 -9.33 -28.15 -15.15
N ARG A 79 -8.00 -28.26 -15.23
CA ARG A 79 -7.27 -29.28 -14.46
C ARG A 79 -7.45 -29.09 -12.95
N TYR A 80 -7.36 -27.85 -12.47
CA TYR A 80 -7.50 -27.53 -11.04
C TYR A 80 -8.93 -27.81 -10.54
N LEU A 81 -9.96 -27.51 -11.34
CA LEU A 81 -11.33 -27.92 -11.05
C LEU A 81 -11.43 -29.45 -10.94
N HIS A 82 -10.86 -30.18 -11.89
CA HIS A 82 -10.90 -31.64 -11.87
C HIS A 82 -10.15 -32.23 -10.66
N ASP A 83 -9.01 -31.65 -10.26
CA ASP A 83 -8.27 -32.06 -9.06
C ASP A 83 -9.08 -31.75 -7.79
N LEU A 84 -9.72 -30.58 -7.70
CA LEU A 84 -10.60 -30.19 -6.60
C LEU A 84 -11.79 -31.14 -6.44
N LEU A 85 -12.45 -31.52 -7.54
CA LEU A 85 -13.57 -32.47 -7.53
C LEU A 85 -13.17 -33.86 -7.01
N ARG A 86 -11.92 -34.27 -7.22
CA ARG A 86 -11.40 -35.55 -6.71
C ARG A 86 -11.20 -35.56 -5.20
N LEU A 87 -11.09 -34.40 -4.57
CA LEU A 87 -10.95 -34.30 -3.11
C LEU A 87 -12.21 -34.77 -2.36
N ASN A 88 -13.39 -34.59 -2.97
CA ASN A 88 -14.66 -35.03 -2.40
C ASN A 88 -15.57 -35.68 -3.45
N PRO A 89 -15.37 -36.99 -3.74
CA PRO A 89 -16.13 -37.72 -4.76
C PRO A 89 -17.64 -37.80 -4.50
N GLU A 90 -18.08 -37.51 -3.26
CA GLU A 90 -19.50 -37.52 -2.88
C GLU A 90 -20.26 -36.28 -3.38
N VAL A 91 -19.55 -35.21 -3.75
CA VAL A 91 -20.15 -33.96 -4.24
C VAL A 91 -19.99 -33.90 -5.75
N SER A 92 -21.10 -33.99 -6.47
CA SER A 92 -21.11 -33.96 -7.93
C SER A 92 -20.85 -32.56 -8.50
N LEU A 93 -20.39 -32.48 -9.75
CA LEU A 93 -20.17 -31.20 -10.45
C LEU A 93 -21.45 -30.35 -10.50
N GLU A 94 -22.61 -30.98 -10.63
CA GLU A 94 -23.91 -30.30 -10.63
C GLU A 94 -24.18 -29.55 -9.32
N MET A 95 -23.73 -30.10 -8.19
CA MET A 95 -23.84 -29.42 -6.89
C MET A 95 -22.97 -28.15 -6.86
N TYR A 96 -21.73 -28.22 -7.36
CA TYR A 96 -20.85 -27.05 -7.47
C TYR A 96 -21.46 -25.97 -8.35
N LEU A 97 -22.00 -26.34 -9.52
CA LEU A 97 -22.68 -25.41 -10.43
C LEU A 97 -23.92 -24.78 -9.79
N MET A 98 -24.74 -25.57 -9.10
CA MET A 98 -25.92 -25.07 -8.39
C MET A 98 -25.54 -24.07 -7.30
N GLU A 99 -24.50 -24.36 -6.52
CA GLU A 99 -24.00 -23.49 -5.44
C GLU A 99 -23.43 -22.17 -5.99
N MET A 100 -22.77 -22.19 -7.15
CA MET A 100 -22.30 -20.98 -7.83
C MET A 100 -23.46 -20.18 -8.42
N LYS A 101 -24.45 -20.84 -9.04
CA LYS A 101 -25.66 -20.20 -9.59
C LYS A 101 -26.47 -19.50 -8.50
N LEU A 102 -26.61 -20.12 -7.33
CA LEU A 102 -27.32 -19.56 -6.17
C LEU A 102 -26.77 -18.20 -5.75
N VAL A 103 -25.46 -17.98 -5.88
CA VAL A 103 -24.77 -16.78 -5.40
C VAL A 103 -24.37 -15.81 -6.50
N GLU A 104 -24.79 -16.05 -7.75
CA GLU A 104 -24.41 -15.24 -8.91
C GLU A 104 -24.71 -13.75 -8.73
N GLU A 105 -25.98 -13.40 -8.45
CA GLU A 105 -26.41 -12.01 -8.27
C GLU A 105 -25.61 -11.30 -7.16
N LYS A 106 -25.38 -12.03 -6.07
CA LYS A 106 -24.55 -11.53 -4.97
C LYS A 106 -23.11 -11.29 -5.45
N ALA A 107 -22.52 -12.20 -6.22
CA ALA A 107 -21.16 -12.06 -6.72
C ALA A 107 -21.03 -10.90 -7.72
N ARG A 108 -22.01 -10.73 -8.61
CA ARG A 108 -22.06 -9.58 -9.55
C ARG A 108 -22.07 -8.24 -8.82
N SER A 109 -22.76 -8.16 -7.69
CA SER A 109 -22.84 -6.90 -6.92
C SER A 109 -21.52 -6.48 -6.24
N PHE A 110 -20.50 -7.34 -6.21
CA PHE A 110 -19.17 -6.95 -5.74
C PHE A 110 -18.42 -6.10 -6.77
N TYR A 111 -18.77 -6.15 -8.05
CA TYR A 111 -18.07 -5.41 -9.11
C TYR A 111 -18.64 -3.99 -9.26
N SER A 112 -17.75 -3.01 -9.46
CA SER A 112 -18.15 -1.61 -9.63
C SER A 112 -18.82 -1.31 -10.97
N GLU A 113 -18.57 -2.14 -11.98
CA GLU A 113 -19.10 -2.01 -13.33
C GLU A 113 -20.06 -3.17 -13.64
N THR A 114 -20.98 -2.94 -14.58
CA THR A 114 -21.86 -3.99 -15.09
C THR A 114 -21.06 -5.04 -15.84
N ILE A 115 -21.25 -6.31 -15.49
CA ILE A 115 -20.58 -7.44 -16.13
C ILE A 115 -21.42 -7.95 -17.30
N GLU A 116 -20.88 -7.88 -18.51
CA GLU A 116 -21.58 -8.24 -19.75
C GLU A 116 -21.60 -9.76 -20.06
N LEU A 117 -21.03 -10.59 -19.19
CA LEU A 117 -21.11 -12.06 -19.31
C LEU A 117 -22.53 -12.55 -19.05
N CYS A 118 -23.00 -13.49 -19.88
CA CYS A 118 -24.26 -14.16 -19.61
C CYS A 118 -24.17 -14.99 -18.33
N SER A 119 -25.33 -15.43 -17.83
CA SER A 119 -25.40 -16.08 -16.53
C SER A 119 -24.61 -17.39 -16.47
N ASP A 120 -24.63 -18.19 -17.53
CA ASP A 120 -23.90 -19.45 -17.56
C ASP A 120 -22.38 -19.24 -17.68
N GLU A 121 -21.93 -18.30 -18.53
CA GLU A 121 -20.52 -17.90 -18.65
C GLU A 121 -19.96 -17.37 -17.33
N PHE A 122 -20.73 -16.54 -16.62
CA PHE A 122 -20.29 -15.98 -15.35
C PHE A 122 -20.17 -17.04 -14.26
N VAL A 123 -21.10 -18.00 -14.21
CA VAL A 123 -21.06 -19.13 -13.28
C VAL A 123 -19.90 -20.07 -13.58
N GLU A 124 -19.65 -20.36 -14.86
CA GLU A 124 -18.49 -21.14 -15.29
C GLU A 124 -17.19 -20.46 -14.86
N MET A 125 -17.05 -19.16 -15.11
CA MET A 125 -15.90 -18.37 -14.68
C MET A 125 -15.71 -18.42 -13.16
N MET A 126 -16.77 -18.21 -12.36
CA MET A 126 -16.67 -18.31 -10.90
C MET A 126 -16.19 -19.68 -10.43
N LEU A 127 -16.70 -20.74 -11.06
CA LEU A 127 -16.32 -22.12 -10.74
C LEU A 127 -14.85 -22.37 -11.06
N LEU A 128 -14.39 -22.04 -12.27
CA LEU A 128 -13.03 -22.29 -12.73
C LEU A 128 -12.00 -21.45 -11.96
N ASP A 129 -12.24 -20.15 -11.86
CA ASP A 129 -11.31 -19.22 -11.22
C ASP A 129 -11.27 -19.45 -9.71
N GLY A 130 -12.43 -19.72 -9.09
CA GLY A 130 -12.52 -20.06 -7.68
C GLY A 130 -11.85 -21.39 -7.35
N SER A 131 -12.04 -22.41 -8.18
CA SER A 131 -11.37 -23.71 -8.01
C SER A 131 -9.87 -23.61 -8.19
N PHE A 132 -9.42 -22.81 -9.16
CA PHE A 132 -8.01 -22.51 -9.34
C PHE A 132 -7.40 -21.91 -8.07
N ILE A 133 -8.04 -20.88 -7.49
CA ILE A 133 -7.56 -20.24 -6.25
C ILE A 133 -7.45 -21.25 -5.11
N VAL A 134 -8.52 -22.04 -4.88
CA VAL A 134 -8.55 -23.00 -3.77
C VAL A 134 -7.44 -24.03 -3.90
N GLU A 135 -7.37 -24.68 -5.06
CA GLU A 135 -6.42 -25.76 -5.30
C GLU A 135 -4.98 -25.23 -5.35
N PHE A 136 -4.76 -24.02 -5.90
CA PHE A 136 -3.45 -23.35 -5.86
C PHE A 136 -2.97 -23.13 -4.42
N LEU A 137 -3.83 -22.60 -3.56
CA LEU A 137 -3.50 -22.34 -2.16
C LEU A 137 -3.25 -23.64 -1.39
N MET A 138 -4.02 -24.71 -1.65
CA MET A 138 -3.79 -26.02 -1.04
C MET A 138 -2.44 -26.61 -1.46
N LYS A 139 -2.18 -26.68 -2.77
CA LYS A 139 -0.93 -27.23 -3.32
C LYS A 139 0.31 -26.45 -2.88
N LEU A 140 0.19 -25.13 -2.71
CA LEU A 140 1.28 -24.27 -2.21
C LEU A 140 1.70 -24.65 -0.78
N THR A 141 0.76 -25.10 0.06
CA THR A 141 1.07 -25.53 1.42
C THR A 141 1.60 -26.96 1.51
N GLU A 142 1.08 -27.87 0.70
CA GLU A 142 1.55 -29.26 0.63
C GLU A 142 2.98 -29.34 0.07
N SER A 143 3.29 -28.49 -0.91
CA SER A 143 4.61 -28.41 -1.57
C SER A 143 5.54 -27.43 -0.86
N SER A 144 5.57 -27.40 0.48
CA SER A 144 6.30 -26.40 1.27
C SER A 144 7.60 -25.97 0.59
N LEU A 145 7.83 -24.67 0.41
CA LEU A 145 8.97 -24.14 -0.36
C LEU A 145 10.34 -24.67 0.14
N GLU A 146 10.44 -25.13 1.39
CA GLU A 146 11.60 -25.89 1.90
C GLU A 146 11.83 -27.21 1.14
N PHE A 147 10.77 -27.92 0.78
CA PHE A 147 10.79 -29.17 0.02
C PHE A 147 11.09 -28.94 -1.47
N ILE A 148 10.64 -27.84 -2.07
CA ILE A 148 10.85 -27.54 -3.51
C ILE A 148 12.34 -27.36 -3.87
N TYR A 149 13.17 -26.88 -2.93
CA TYR A 149 14.62 -26.80 -3.14
C TYR A 149 15.35 -28.15 -2.93
N GLU A 150 14.70 -29.13 -2.29
CA GLU A 150 15.32 -30.41 -1.91
C GLU A 150 14.80 -31.63 -2.69
N SER A 151 13.60 -31.60 -3.28
CA SER A 151 13.01 -32.74 -3.99
C SER A 151 13.14 -32.62 -5.52
N LYS A 152 13.56 -33.71 -6.17
CA LYS A 152 13.69 -33.84 -7.63
C LYS A 152 12.45 -34.41 -8.32
N ASP A 153 11.44 -34.83 -7.57
CA ASP A 153 10.22 -35.43 -8.08
C ASP A 153 9.02 -34.81 -7.38
N ILE A 154 8.42 -33.79 -7.98
CA ILE A 154 7.06 -33.33 -7.64
C ILE A 154 6.18 -33.71 -8.83
N ASP A 155 5.10 -34.46 -8.64
CA ASP A 155 4.19 -34.86 -9.72
C ASP A 155 3.27 -33.70 -10.22
N GLU A 156 3.55 -32.45 -9.81
CA GLU A 156 2.75 -31.27 -10.14
C GLU A 156 3.46 -30.37 -11.17
N PRO A 157 2.99 -30.30 -12.43
CA PRO A 157 3.68 -29.60 -13.51
C PRO A 157 3.88 -28.10 -13.31
N LEU A 158 2.98 -27.42 -12.58
CA LEU A 158 3.15 -25.99 -12.28
C LEU A 158 4.25 -25.74 -11.22
N PHE A 159 4.38 -26.63 -10.22
CA PHE A 159 5.42 -26.50 -9.20
C PHE A 159 6.78 -27.06 -9.64
N ASN A 160 6.80 -27.99 -10.61
CA ASN A 160 8.01 -28.35 -11.36
C ASN A 160 8.57 -27.19 -12.18
N THR A 161 7.76 -26.15 -12.37
CA THR A 161 8.06 -24.95 -13.14
C THR A 161 8.17 -23.76 -12.17
N ILE A 162 9.05 -23.86 -11.16
CA ILE A 162 9.21 -22.89 -10.04
C ILE A 162 9.17 -21.42 -10.47
N TRP A 163 9.64 -21.10 -11.69
CA TRP A 163 9.60 -19.75 -12.24
C TRP A 163 8.20 -19.19 -12.53
N ILE A 164 7.15 -20.02 -12.61
CA ILE A 164 5.77 -19.58 -12.90
C ILE A 164 5.02 -19.07 -11.66
N LEU A 165 5.49 -19.40 -10.45
CA LEU A 165 4.82 -19.01 -9.21
C LEU A 165 4.78 -17.49 -8.99
N PRO A 166 5.87 -16.71 -9.14
CA PRO A 166 5.81 -15.27 -8.92
C PRO A 166 4.84 -14.52 -9.85
N PRO A 167 4.73 -14.85 -11.16
CA PRO A 167 3.68 -14.30 -12.02
C PRO A 167 2.26 -14.66 -11.60
N ILE A 168 1.99 -15.89 -11.15
CA ILE A 168 0.66 -16.29 -10.67
C ILE A 168 0.28 -15.50 -9.41
N VAL A 169 1.18 -15.44 -8.43
CA VAL A 169 0.93 -14.70 -7.18
C VAL A 169 0.76 -13.20 -7.45
N HIS A 170 1.50 -12.66 -8.43
CA HIS A 170 1.29 -11.30 -8.92
C HIS A 170 -0.15 -11.08 -9.38
N ASP A 171 -0.62 -11.90 -10.31
CA ASP A 171 -1.94 -11.76 -10.92
C ASP A 171 -3.08 -11.98 -9.92
N ILE A 172 -2.93 -12.90 -8.96
CA ILE A 172 -3.88 -13.16 -7.87
C ILE A 172 -4.11 -11.92 -6.98
N LEU A 173 -3.16 -10.97 -6.96
CA LEU A 173 -3.22 -9.77 -6.10
C LEU A 173 -3.43 -8.47 -6.88
N LEU A 174 -3.80 -8.52 -8.16
CA LEU A 174 -4.19 -7.31 -8.90
C LEU A 174 -5.63 -6.91 -8.57
N LEU A 175 -5.89 -5.61 -8.39
CA LEU A 175 -7.20 -5.09 -8.02
C LEU A 175 -8.30 -5.44 -9.04
N GLU A 176 -7.96 -5.39 -10.32
CA GLU A 176 -8.87 -5.71 -11.42
C GLU A 176 -8.97 -7.22 -11.72
N ASN A 177 -8.24 -8.06 -11.00
CA ASN A 177 -8.13 -9.50 -11.25
C ASN A 177 -8.55 -10.29 -10.01
N GLN A 178 -9.77 -10.04 -9.52
CA GLN A 178 -10.26 -10.58 -8.25
C GLN A 178 -11.59 -11.31 -8.42
N LEU A 179 -11.79 -12.32 -7.56
CA LEU A 179 -13.10 -12.87 -7.23
C LEU A 179 -13.51 -12.45 -5.80
N PRO A 180 -14.83 -12.32 -5.52
CA PRO A 180 -15.31 -12.19 -4.16
C PRO A 180 -14.85 -13.37 -3.31
N PHE A 181 -14.23 -13.12 -2.14
CA PHE A 181 -13.59 -14.17 -1.33
C PHE A 181 -14.55 -15.29 -0.89
N PHE A 182 -15.84 -14.98 -0.77
CA PHE A 182 -16.83 -15.98 -0.41
C PHE A 182 -17.03 -17.06 -1.49
N ILE A 183 -16.63 -16.81 -2.75
CA ILE A 183 -16.68 -17.78 -3.84
C ILE A 183 -15.66 -18.91 -3.62
N PRO A 184 -14.33 -18.66 -3.55
CA PRO A 184 -13.37 -19.71 -3.24
C PRO A 184 -13.61 -20.31 -1.85
N GLN A 185 -14.11 -19.55 -0.86
CA GLN A 185 -14.48 -20.13 0.44
C GLN A 185 -15.58 -21.19 0.30
N ARG A 186 -16.65 -20.92 -0.46
CA ARG A 186 -17.74 -21.87 -0.67
C ARG A 186 -17.25 -23.13 -1.39
N LEU A 187 -16.40 -22.96 -2.41
CA LEU A 187 -15.82 -24.09 -3.15
C LEU A 187 -14.90 -24.94 -2.25
N PHE A 188 -14.10 -24.29 -1.39
CA PHE A 188 -13.26 -24.97 -0.40
C PHE A 188 -14.12 -25.78 0.59
N ASP A 189 -15.21 -25.20 1.08
CA ASP A 189 -16.13 -25.90 1.99
C ASP A 189 -16.74 -27.13 1.30
N LEU A 190 -17.19 -27.03 0.04
CA LEU A 190 -17.69 -28.19 -0.72
C LEU A 190 -16.63 -29.29 -0.89
N ALA A 191 -15.38 -28.90 -1.12
CA ALA A 191 -14.27 -29.84 -1.36
C ALA A 191 -13.75 -30.50 -0.08
N VAL A 192 -13.82 -29.85 1.08
CA VAL A 192 -13.14 -30.30 2.31
C VAL A 192 -14.10 -30.80 3.40
N VAL A 193 -15.40 -30.45 3.36
CA VAL A 193 -16.37 -30.78 4.44
C VAL A 193 -16.67 -32.28 4.63
N SER A 194 -16.32 -33.17 3.68
CA SER A 194 -16.57 -34.62 3.83
C SER A 194 -15.50 -35.35 4.67
N ASP A 195 -14.38 -34.70 4.99
CA ASP A 195 -13.26 -35.35 5.67
C ASP A 195 -13.37 -35.28 7.20
N LYS A 196 -14.31 -36.05 7.77
CA LYS A 196 -14.43 -36.22 9.24
C LYS A 196 -13.29 -37.06 9.85
N GLY A 197 -12.27 -37.45 9.06
CA GLY A 197 -11.26 -38.43 9.46
C GLY A 197 -9.80 -38.05 9.19
N SER A 198 -9.49 -37.08 8.32
CA SER A 198 -8.11 -36.67 8.04
C SER A 198 -7.75 -35.30 8.64
N ASN A 199 -6.50 -35.21 9.09
CA ASN A 199 -5.84 -34.05 9.71
C ASN A 199 -5.62 -32.86 8.75
N ARG A 200 -6.56 -32.50 7.87
CA ARG A 200 -6.46 -31.27 7.08
C ARG A 200 -6.99 -30.09 7.91
N SER A 201 -6.11 -29.59 8.77
CA SER A 201 -6.44 -28.61 9.84
C SER A 201 -6.44 -27.14 9.41
N HIS A 202 -6.27 -26.82 8.12
CA HIS A 202 -6.11 -25.43 7.66
C HIS A 202 -7.37 -24.88 6.98
N SER A 203 -7.81 -23.70 7.42
CA SER A 203 -8.80 -22.89 6.73
C SER A 203 -8.23 -22.25 5.46
N LEU A 204 -9.09 -21.91 4.48
CA LEU A 204 -8.68 -21.21 3.26
C LEU A 204 -7.88 -19.92 3.53
N MET A 205 -8.24 -19.20 4.60
CA MET A 205 -7.53 -17.99 5.00
C MET A 205 -6.11 -18.29 5.48
N GLU A 206 -5.90 -19.38 6.23
CA GLU A 206 -4.57 -19.83 6.63
C GLU A 206 -3.72 -20.21 5.41
N LEU A 207 -4.31 -20.87 4.42
CA LEU A 207 -3.66 -21.16 3.14
C LEU A 207 -3.20 -19.87 2.43
N ALA A 208 -4.07 -18.85 2.37
CA ALA A 208 -3.71 -17.54 1.83
C ALA A 208 -2.58 -16.85 2.63
N PHE A 209 -2.56 -16.97 3.96
CA PHE A 209 -1.48 -16.41 4.77
C PHE A 209 -0.12 -17.07 4.51
N TYR A 210 -0.08 -18.37 4.17
CA TYR A 210 1.18 -19.00 3.73
C TYR A 210 1.70 -18.36 2.44
N MET A 211 0.84 -18.10 1.47
CA MET A 211 1.21 -17.36 0.25
C MET A 211 1.74 -15.96 0.58
N PHE A 212 1.07 -15.22 1.48
CA PHE A 212 1.48 -13.86 1.84
C PHE A 212 2.83 -13.81 2.56
N LYS A 213 3.13 -14.79 3.41
CA LYS A 213 4.44 -14.89 4.07
C LYS A 213 5.59 -15.05 3.08
N CYS A 214 5.34 -15.66 1.93
CA CYS A 214 6.32 -15.78 0.85
C CYS A 214 6.61 -14.43 0.19
N LEU A 215 5.61 -13.53 0.12
CA LEU A 215 5.74 -12.19 -0.43
C LEU A 215 6.38 -11.22 0.57
N VAL A 216 5.95 -11.27 1.83
CA VAL A 216 6.42 -10.36 2.88
C VAL A 216 6.58 -11.15 4.18
N PRO A 217 7.82 -11.49 4.58
CA PRO A 217 8.06 -12.15 5.85
C PRO A 217 7.65 -11.25 7.02
N MET A 218 6.55 -11.58 7.69
CA MET A 218 6.03 -10.83 8.84
C MET A 218 6.06 -11.66 10.11
N ASN A 219 6.38 -11.00 11.24
CA ASN A 219 6.31 -11.61 12.58
C ASN A 219 4.90 -11.49 13.20
N SER A 220 3.95 -10.88 12.48
CA SER A 220 2.59 -10.65 12.97
C SER A 220 1.87 -11.97 13.23
N LYS A 221 1.23 -12.07 14.39
CA LYS A 221 0.21 -13.09 14.62
C LYS A 221 -0.96 -12.82 13.67
N ILE A 222 -1.48 -13.88 13.04
CA ILE A 222 -2.69 -13.79 12.24
C ILE A 222 -3.81 -13.25 13.14
N THR A 223 -4.39 -12.11 12.78
CA THR A 223 -5.60 -11.61 13.44
C THR A 223 -6.77 -12.43 12.91
N PRO A 224 -7.49 -13.17 13.76
CA PRO A 224 -8.67 -13.90 13.31
C PRO A 224 -9.69 -12.88 12.78
N MET A 225 -10.11 -13.05 11.53
CA MET A 225 -11.24 -12.30 10.99
C MET A 225 -12.27 -13.28 10.41
N PRO A 226 -13.57 -12.98 10.53
CA PRO A 226 -14.58 -13.75 9.84
C PRO A 226 -14.34 -13.73 8.33
N ALA A 227 -14.53 -14.85 7.63
CA ALA A 227 -14.48 -14.85 6.16
C ALA A 227 -15.47 -13.85 5.54
N SER A 228 -16.58 -13.53 6.23
CA SER A 228 -17.56 -12.53 5.83
C SER A 228 -17.05 -11.08 5.84
N SER A 229 -15.95 -10.77 6.54
CA SER A 229 -15.32 -9.44 6.49
C SER A 229 -14.28 -9.30 5.38
N VAL A 230 -14.00 -10.38 4.63
CA VAL A 230 -13.05 -10.38 3.52
C VAL A 230 -13.77 -10.15 2.22
N TYR A 231 -13.43 -9.07 1.51
CA TYR A 231 -13.98 -8.80 0.19
C TYR A 231 -13.40 -9.69 -0.90
N HIS A 232 -12.07 -9.75 -1.01
CA HIS A 232 -11.31 -10.51 -1.99
C HIS A 232 -9.86 -10.70 -1.50
N LEU A 233 -9.02 -11.44 -2.23
CA LEU A 233 -7.66 -11.81 -1.79
C LEU A 233 -6.72 -10.61 -1.62
N LEU A 234 -6.75 -9.62 -2.52
CA LEU A 234 -5.97 -8.39 -2.35
C LEU A 234 -6.38 -7.62 -1.09
N HIS A 235 -7.68 -7.56 -0.75
CA HIS A 235 -8.14 -6.96 0.50
C HIS A 235 -7.63 -7.74 1.72
N LEU A 236 -7.66 -9.07 1.66
CA LEU A 236 -7.10 -9.91 2.72
C LEU A 236 -5.59 -9.64 2.91
N PHE A 237 -4.84 -9.56 1.81
CA PHE A 237 -3.41 -9.22 1.84
C PHE A 237 -3.17 -7.81 2.41
N HIS A 238 -3.97 -6.82 1.99
CA HIS A 238 -3.89 -5.46 2.53
C HIS A 238 -4.07 -5.45 4.05
N THR A 239 -5.10 -6.12 4.57
CA THR A 239 -5.32 -6.20 6.02
C THR A 239 -4.18 -6.92 6.76
N HIS A 240 -3.55 -7.91 6.13
CA HIS A 240 -2.43 -8.65 6.70
C HIS A 240 -1.19 -7.77 6.91
N ILE A 241 -0.91 -6.86 5.98
CA ILE A 241 0.31 -6.05 6.02
C ILE A 241 0.21 -4.82 6.92
N LEU A 242 -0.97 -4.48 7.42
CA LEU A 242 -1.17 -3.25 8.21
C LEU A 242 -0.37 -3.28 9.53
N PRO A 243 0.07 -2.10 10.03
CA PRO A 243 0.65 -1.99 11.36
C PRO A 243 -0.30 -2.46 12.46
N SER A 244 0.24 -2.83 13.62
CA SER A 244 -0.60 -3.24 14.74
C SER A 244 -1.58 -2.13 15.16
N PRO A 245 -2.79 -2.47 15.64
CA PRO A 245 -3.74 -1.46 16.12
C PRO A 245 -3.15 -0.56 17.22
N GLU A 246 -2.32 -1.11 18.10
CA GLU A 246 -1.63 -0.35 19.15
C GLU A 246 -0.69 0.71 18.55
N TYR A 247 0.04 0.35 17.49
CA TYR A 247 0.92 1.26 16.79
C TYR A 247 0.13 2.38 16.08
N ILE A 248 -0.97 2.03 15.40
CA ILE A 248 -1.83 3.02 14.72
C ILE A 248 -2.43 4.00 15.73
N ASN A 249 -2.99 3.50 16.83
CA ASN A 249 -3.64 4.32 17.85
C ASN A 249 -2.66 5.28 18.55
N PHE A 250 -1.40 4.87 18.74
CA PHE A 250 -0.35 5.76 19.26
C PHE A 250 -0.12 6.96 18.33
N GLY A 251 -0.11 6.74 17.02
CA GLY A 251 0.05 7.80 16.02
C GLY A 251 -1.15 8.77 15.96
N THR A 252 -2.38 8.27 16.16
CA THR A 252 -3.61 9.07 16.05
C THR A 252 -3.97 9.84 17.31
N ASN A 253 -3.73 9.28 18.51
CA ASN A 253 -4.13 9.89 19.78
C ASN A 253 -3.34 11.17 20.12
N SER A 254 -2.13 11.35 19.58
CA SER A 254 -1.39 12.63 19.70
C SER A 254 -2.01 13.77 18.85
N CYS A 255 -3.04 13.50 18.04
CA CYS A 255 -3.69 14.50 17.18
C CYS A 255 -5.17 14.75 17.55
N SER A 256 -5.65 14.32 18.73
CA SER A 256 -7.05 14.44 19.14
C SER A 256 -7.49 15.84 19.61
N HIS A 257 -7.19 16.87 18.82
CA HIS A 257 -7.89 18.17 18.87
C HIS A 257 -8.23 18.60 17.44
N HIS A 258 -9.08 17.83 16.78
CA HIS A 258 -10.05 18.26 15.76
C HIS A 258 -10.71 17.01 15.20
N SER A 259 -11.79 16.58 15.88
CA SER A 259 -12.63 15.49 15.41
C SER A 259 -13.08 15.73 13.97
N SER A 260 -12.95 14.65 13.20
CA SER A 260 -13.39 14.46 11.83
C SER A 260 -14.78 15.02 11.56
N ASN A 261 -14.87 15.90 10.55
CA ASN A 261 -16.11 16.18 9.81
C ASN A 261 -15.88 16.62 8.35
N HIS A 262 -14.67 16.55 7.79
CA HIS A 262 -14.40 17.16 6.47
C HIS A 262 -14.45 16.24 5.24
N LEU A 263 -14.76 14.96 5.39
CA LEU A 263 -15.00 14.05 4.26
C LEU A 263 -16.35 14.29 3.54
N GLN A 264 -17.18 15.25 3.98
CA GLN A 264 -18.37 15.69 3.25
C GLN A 264 -18.11 16.70 2.11
N THR A 265 -16.86 17.15 1.88
CA THR A 265 -16.60 18.18 0.85
C THR A 265 -16.40 17.67 -0.58
N SER A 266 -16.59 16.37 -0.85
CA SER A 266 -16.61 15.85 -2.23
C SER A 266 -18.01 15.67 -2.83
N GLN A 267 -19.09 16.03 -2.13
CA GLN A 267 -20.45 16.05 -2.71
C GLN A 267 -20.92 17.44 -3.16
N ASN A 268 -20.17 18.52 -2.93
CA ASN A 268 -20.61 19.90 -3.25
C ASN A 268 -19.69 20.68 -4.22
N SER A 269 -18.80 20.03 -4.98
CA SER A 269 -17.97 20.71 -6.00
C SER A 269 -18.61 20.79 -7.40
N HIS A 270 -19.90 20.47 -7.54
CA HIS A 270 -20.68 20.73 -8.75
C HIS A 270 -21.70 21.83 -8.50
N LEU A 271 -21.23 23.08 -8.43
CA LEU A 271 -22.02 24.27 -8.74
C LEU A 271 -21.03 25.40 -9.04
N LEU A 272 -20.60 25.49 -10.31
CA LEU A 272 -20.15 26.76 -10.86
C LEU A 272 -21.41 27.64 -10.94
N GLU A 273 -21.64 28.45 -9.91
CA GLU A 273 -22.65 29.49 -9.95
C GLU A 273 -22.16 30.58 -10.91
N VAL A 274 -22.64 30.51 -12.15
CA VAL A 274 -22.44 31.57 -13.15
C VAL A 274 -23.33 32.74 -12.75
N ALA A 275 -22.73 33.79 -12.19
CA ALA A 275 -23.35 35.11 -12.11
C ALA A 275 -22.34 36.21 -12.52
N PRO A 276 -22.78 37.27 -13.22
CA PRO A 276 -21.91 38.07 -14.08
C PRO A 276 -21.15 39.19 -13.34
N SER A 277 -19.87 39.29 -13.68
CA SER A 277 -18.99 40.47 -13.76
C SER A 277 -19.33 41.72 -12.93
N ARG A 278 -18.52 41.98 -11.88
CA ARG A 278 -17.98 43.33 -11.60
C ARG A 278 -16.56 43.23 -11.05
N VAL A 279 -15.59 43.61 -11.89
CA VAL A 279 -14.20 43.83 -11.53
C VAL A 279 -14.13 45.01 -10.55
N ARG A 280 -13.75 44.73 -9.30
CA ARG A 280 -13.16 45.73 -8.41
C ARG A 280 -11.99 45.06 -7.69
N GLN A 281 -10.79 45.31 -8.18
CA GLN A 281 -9.55 44.87 -7.54
C GLN A 281 -9.42 45.59 -6.19
N ALA A 282 -9.63 44.84 -5.10
CA ALA A 282 -9.08 45.16 -3.79
C ALA A 282 -7.81 44.31 -3.59
N PRO A 283 -6.76 44.81 -2.91
CA PRO A 283 -5.51 44.10 -2.79
C PRO A 283 -5.68 42.84 -1.93
N THR A 284 -5.73 41.69 -2.58
CA THR A 284 -5.75 40.39 -1.92
C THR A 284 -4.40 40.15 -1.27
N GLN A 285 -4.40 40.08 0.06
CA GLN A 285 -3.32 39.52 0.87
C GLN A 285 -2.89 38.17 0.27
N PRO A 286 -1.58 37.90 0.12
CA PRO A 286 -1.13 36.63 -0.42
C PRO A 286 -1.48 35.51 0.58
N GLY A 287 -2.45 34.68 0.21
CA GLY A 287 -2.77 33.43 0.89
C GLY A 287 -1.61 32.44 0.75
N SER A 288 -0.57 32.63 1.55
CA SER A 288 0.51 31.67 1.76
C SER A 288 0.18 30.78 2.95
N SER A 289 0.14 29.45 2.78
CA SER A 289 0.90 28.51 3.64
C SER A 289 0.52 27.02 3.55
N GLU A 290 -0.63 26.59 3.00
CA GLU A 290 -0.99 25.15 3.11
C GLU A 290 -0.47 24.24 1.98
N ARG A 291 -0.38 24.72 0.73
CA ARG A 291 0.10 23.90 -0.40
C ARG A 291 1.61 23.62 -0.39
N LYS A 292 2.36 24.28 0.50
CA LYS A 292 3.78 24.00 0.80
C LYS A 292 3.94 23.32 2.17
N ALA A 293 3.03 22.43 2.54
CA ALA A 293 3.25 21.53 3.66
C ALA A 293 4.40 20.54 3.34
N LYS A 294 5.63 21.03 3.49
CA LYS A 294 6.66 20.39 4.33
C LYS A 294 6.96 18.92 4.00
N SER A 295 7.60 18.65 2.86
CA SER A 295 8.16 17.33 2.52
C SER A 295 9.15 16.88 3.60
N ILE A 296 9.14 15.59 3.94
CA ILE A 296 10.21 14.97 4.73
C ILE A 296 11.52 14.99 3.91
N PRO A 297 12.69 15.23 4.53
CA PRO A 297 13.97 15.11 3.84
C PRO A 297 14.29 13.64 3.49
N THR A 298 15.14 13.46 2.48
CA THR A 298 15.63 12.15 2.03
C THR A 298 16.47 11.46 3.11
N ALA A 299 16.66 10.14 2.98
CA ALA A 299 17.48 9.36 3.93
C ALA A 299 18.90 9.93 4.05
N SER A 300 19.52 10.31 2.92
CA SER A 300 20.85 10.92 2.88
C SER A 300 20.89 12.28 3.59
N GLU A 301 19.94 13.17 3.32
CA GLU A 301 19.88 14.50 3.96
C GLU A 301 19.69 14.39 5.48
N LEU A 302 18.89 13.41 5.91
CA LEU A 302 18.71 13.11 7.32
C LEU A 302 20.00 12.58 7.94
N GLN A 303 20.73 11.68 7.26
CA GLN A 303 22.04 11.21 7.71
C GLN A 303 23.02 12.37 7.88
N ASP A 304 23.09 13.25 6.88
CA ASP A 304 23.97 14.43 6.88
C ASP A 304 23.59 15.43 7.98
N SER A 305 22.34 15.41 8.45
CA SER A 305 21.85 16.18 9.60
C SER A 305 22.04 15.48 10.95
N GLY A 306 22.70 14.32 10.98
CA GLY A 306 23.03 13.58 12.21
C GLY A 306 22.03 12.50 12.61
N VAL A 307 21.03 12.20 11.78
CA VAL A 307 20.10 11.09 12.02
C VAL A 307 20.84 9.76 11.83
N LYS A 308 20.65 8.85 12.78
CA LYS A 308 21.17 7.48 12.73
C LYS A 308 20.06 6.52 12.35
N PHE A 309 20.29 5.71 11.32
CA PHE A 309 19.37 4.65 10.91
C PHE A 309 19.69 3.36 11.63
N LYS A 310 18.65 2.62 12.02
CA LYS A 310 18.77 1.29 12.62
C LYS A 310 17.65 0.38 12.10
N LYS A 311 17.99 -0.86 11.77
CA LYS A 311 16.98 -1.91 11.56
C LYS A 311 16.14 -2.09 12.82
N ALA A 312 14.81 -2.05 12.66
CA ALA A 312 13.88 -2.35 13.75
C ALA A 312 13.82 -3.88 13.98
N VAL A 313 14.00 -4.30 15.23
CA VAL A 313 13.94 -5.71 15.62
C VAL A 313 12.55 -6.00 16.21
N LYS A 314 11.91 -7.11 15.79
CA LYS A 314 10.56 -7.54 16.23
C LYS A 314 9.41 -6.59 15.84
N ALA A 315 9.49 -5.96 14.67
CA ALA A 315 8.32 -5.28 14.12
C ALA A 315 7.30 -6.31 13.61
N ASN A 316 6.01 -6.04 13.81
CA ASN A 316 4.93 -6.89 13.30
C ASN A 316 4.71 -6.67 11.79
N SER A 317 4.79 -5.41 11.35
CA SER A 317 4.70 -5.00 9.95
C SER A 317 5.91 -4.16 9.55
N PHE A 318 6.28 -4.22 8.26
CA PHE A 318 7.33 -3.37 7.68
C PHE A 318 6.96 -1.87 7.67
N MET A 319 5.68 -1.56 7.91
CA MET A 319 5.13 -0.22 7.91
C MET A 319 5.32 0.53 9.25
N GLU A 320 5.90 -0.11 10.28
CA GLU A 320 6.09 0.45 11.63
C GLU A 320 7.39 1.25 11.80
N ILE A 321 7.39 2.50 11.34
CA ILE A 321 8.56 3.39 11.39
C ILE A 321 8.60 4.17 12.72
N LYS A 322 9.72 4.19 13.42
CA LYS A 322 9.85 4.95 14.68
C LYS A 322 10.98 5.96 14.60
N PHE A 323 10.72 7.19 15.03
CA PHE A 323 11.75 8.20 15.17
C PHE A 323 11.82 8.66 16.63
N ASN A 324 13.03 8.70 17.20
CA ASN A 324 13.25 9.20 18.56
C ASN A 324 14.63 9.84 18.66
N LYS A 325 14.65 11.15 18.95
CA LYS A 325 15.87 11.94 19.25
C LYS A 325 17.03 11.70 18.26
N GLY A 326 16.73 11.74 16.96
CA GLY A 326 17.73 11.55 15.91
C GLY A 326 18.06 10.10 15.59
N ILE A 327 17.32 9.12 16.12
CA ILE A 327 17.42 7.71 15.71
C ILE A 327 16.15 7.33 14.97
N MET A 328 16.29 6.94 13.70
CA MET A 328 15.22 6.40 12.88
C MET A 328 15.33 4.88 12.84
N LYS A 329 14.29 4.20 13.32
CA LYS A 329 14.15 2.75 13.29
C LYS A 329 13.16 2.36 12.22
N ILE A 330 13.60 1.59 11.24
CA ILE A 330 12.78 1.11 10.12
C ILE A 330 12.91 -0.41 10.09
N PRO A 331 11.79 -1.16 10.00
CA PRO A 331 11.83 -2.60 9.77
C PRO A 331 12.54 -2.95 8.45
N GLU A 332 13.03 -4.17 8.36
CA GLU A 332 13.59 -4.68 7.11
C GLU A 332 12.50 -4.85 6.05
N LEU A 333 12.82 -4.48 4.81
CA LEU A 333 11.98 -4.69 3.65
C LEU A 333 12.81 -5.25 2.51
N TYR A 334 12.35 -6.36 1.93
CA TYR A 334 12.89 -6.92 0.71
C TYR A 334 11.99 -6.54 -0.48
N ILE A 335 12.57 -6.01 -1.55
CA ILE A 335 11.85 -5.58 -2.75
C ILE A 335 12.08 -6.56 -3.90
N TYR A 336 11.02 -7.27 -4.27
CA TYR A 336 10.98 -8.17 -5.42
C TYR A 336 10.75 -7.40 -6.73
N PRO A 337 11.12 -7.98 -7.90
CA PRO A 337 10.94 -7.33 -9.20
C PRO A 337 9.51 -6.83 -9.49
N ASN A 338 8.49 -7.56 -9.02
CA ASN A 338 7.08 -7.24 -9.19
C ASN A 338 6.50 -6.32 -8.09
N ALA A 339 7.31 -5.87 -7.13
CA ALA A 339 6.86 -5.01 -6.02
C ALA A 339 6.17 -3.72 -6.46
N ARG A 340 6.58 -3.14 -7.60
CA ARG A 340 5.97 -1.92 -8.15
C ARG A 340 4.48 -2.12 -8.39
N SER A 341 4.12 -3.21 -9.08
CA SER A 341 2.73 -3.55 -9.36
C SER A 341 1.96 -3.80 -8.06
N PHE A 342 2.52 -4.59 -7.15
CA PHE A 342 1.88 -4.85 -5.85
C PHE A 342 1.57 -3.56 -5.08
N PHE A 343 2.54 -2.65 -4.98
CA PHE A 343 2.36 -1.39 -4.25
C PHE A 343 1.33 -0.49 -4.95
N ARG A 344 1.34 -0.44 -6.28
CA ARG A 344 0.34 0.30 -7.08
C ARG A 344 -1.08 -0.23 -6.88
N ASN A 345 -1.27 -1.55 -6.78
CA ASN A 345 -2.57 -2.16 -6.54
C ASN A 345 -3.07 -1.94 -5.11
N LEU A 346 -2.19 -1.96 -4.11
CA LEU A 346 -2.55 -1.59 -2.73
C LEU A 346 -2.93 -0.11 -2.60
N ILE A 347 -2.21 0.78 -3.28
CA ILE A 347 -2.57 2.21 -3.34
C ILE A 347 -3.93 2.35 -4.05
N ALA A 348 -4.11 1.73 -5.22
CA ALA A 348 -5.37 1.80 -5.95
C ALA A 348 -6.55 1.29 -5.11
N LEU A 349 -6.36 0.18 -4.37
CA LEU A 349 -7.35 -0.34 -3.42
C LEU A 349 -7.77 0.74 -2.41
N GLU A 350 -6.81 1.38 -1.73
CA GLU A 350 -7.13 2.43 -0.75
C GLU A 350 -7.74 3.69 -1.37
N GLN A 351 -7.41 4.01 -2.63
CA GLN A 351 -7.95 5.18 -3.33
C GLN A 351 -9.37 4.95 -3.86
N CYS A 352 -9.71 3.71 -4.26
CA CYS A 352 -11.02 3.36 -4.78
C CYS A 352 -12.09 3.22 -3.69
N TYR A 353 -11.70 2.93 -2.44
CA TYR A 353 -12.63 2.64 -1.35
C TYR A 353 -12.82 3.86 -0.43
N PRO A 354 -14.00 4.53 -0.43
CA PRO A 354 -14.21 5.77 0.32
C PRO A 354 -14.01 5.66 1.83
N ASN A 355 -14.29 4.49 2.41
CA ASN A 355 -14.20 4.24 3.85
C ASN A 355 -12.90 3.53 4.27
N MET A 356 -12.03 3.18 3.32
CA MET A 356 -10.78 2.50 3.62
C MET A 356 -9.75 3.51 4.11
N LYS A 357 -9.02 3.14 5.18
CA LYS A 357 -7.94 3.99 5.69
C LYS A 357 -6.74 3.92 4.75
N THR A 358 -6.14 5.06 4.44
CA THR A 358 -5.02 5.18 3.50
C THR A 358 -3.66 4.87 4.15
N HIS A 359 -3.55 3.79 4.92
CA HIS A 359 -2.36 3.47 5.70
C HIS A 359 -1.18 3.05 4.82
N PHE A 360 -1.41 2.16 3.86
CA PHE A 360 -0.39 1.74 2.92
C PHE A 360 0.04 2.90 2.01
N THR A 361 -0.90 3.70 1.53
CA THR A 361 -0.62 4.92 0.78
C THR A 361 0.26 5.86 1.60
N ALA A 362 -0.02 6.04 2.91
CA ALA A 362 0.81 6.86 3.77
C ALA A 362 2.24 6.35 3.90
N TYR A 363 2.41 5.03 4.01
CA TYR A 363 3.72 4.41 3.98
C TYR A 363 4.41 4.62 2.63
N ALA A 364 3.72 4.37 1.51
CA ALA A 364 4.28 4.53 0.18
C ALA A 364 4.72 5.97 -0.10
N MET A 365 3.90 6.97 0.28
CA MET A 365 4.26 8.39 0.13
C MET A 365 5.40 8.81 1.07
N PHE A 366 5.55 8.15 2.23
CA PHE A 366 6.73 8.32 3.07
C PHE A 366 7.98 7.79 2.39
N MET A 367 7.92 6.56 1.90
CA MET A 367 9.05 5.89 1.25
C MET A 367 9.45 6.56 -0.06
N GLU A 368 8.50 7.04 -0.86
CA GLU A 368 8.76 7.84 -2.08
C GLU A 368 9.63 9.07 -1.78
N LYS A 369 9.32 9.83 -0.73
CA LYS A 369 10.13 11.02 -0.37
C LYS A 369 11.44 10.65 0.33
N PHE A 370 11.43 9.57 1.07
CA PHE A 370 12.57 9.13 1.87
C PHE A 370 13.66 8.44 1.02
N ILE A 371 13.27 7.70 -0.02
CA ILE A 371 14.17 6.98 -0.95
C ILE A 371 14.07 7.62 -2.34
N ASN A 372 14.84 8.69 -2.55
CA ASN A 372 14.76 9.47 -3.79
C ASN A 372 15.92 9.18 -4.76
N THR A 373 17.09 8.82 -4.24
CA THR A 373 18.34 8.63 -5.00
C THR A 373 18.97 7.26 -4.73
N GLN A 374 19.90 6.86 -5.61
CA GLN A 374 20.72 5.66 -5.40
C GLN A 374 21.46 5.70 -4.05
N ARG A 375 21.96 6.88 -3.65
CA ARG A 375 22.66 7.08 -2.37
C ARG A 375 21.76 6.72 -1.18
N ASP A 376 20.47 7.04 -1.25
CA ASP A 376 19.49 6.69 -0.21
C ASP A 376 19.31 5.17 -0.12
N VAL A 377 19.23 4.49 -1.28
CA VAL A 377 19.14 3.03 -1.35
C VAL A 377 20.38 2.38 -0.76
N THR A 378 21.58 2.79 -1.21
CA THR A 378 22.84 2.25 -0.72
C THR A 378 22.99 2.43 0.80
N LEU A 379 22.61 3.60 1.32
CA LEU A 379 22.61 3.88 2.75
C LEU A 379 21.73 2.89 3.53
N LEU A 380 20.48 2.69 3.09
CA LEU A 380 19.55 1.80 3.77
C LEU A 380 19.94 0.32 3.65
N LYS A 381 20.56 -0.07 2.54
CA LYS A 381 21.16 -1.40 2.34
C LYS A 381 22.29 -1.66 3.32
N GLN A 382 23.21 -0.70 3.51
CA GLN A 382 24.32 -0.82 4.47
C GLN A 382 23.83 -0.96 5.92
N GLN A 383 22.63 -0.45 6.24
CA GLN A 383 22.02 -0.56 7.57
C GLN A 383 21.14 -1.82 7.72
N GLY A 384 21.05 -2.67 6.70
CA GLY A 384 20.20 -3.86 6.69
C GLY A 384 18.70 -3.55 6.75
N ILE A 385 18.29 -2.33 6.37
CA ILE A 385 16.89 -1.89 6.36
C ILE A 385 16.22 -2.25 5.04
N LEU A 386 16.95 -2.18 3.94
CA LEU A 386 16.43 -2.40 2.60
C LEU A 386 17.27 -3.44 1.88
N GLN A 387 16.63 -4.40 1.22
CA GLN A 387 17.25 -5.35 0.29
C GLN A 387 16.38 -5.42 -0.96
N HIS A 388 16.93 -5.79 -2.11
CA HIS A 388 16.14 -5.90 -3.34
C HIS A 388 16.72 -6.90 -4.33
N GLY A 389 15.85 -7.44 -5.19
CA GLY A 389 16.18 -8.30 -6.33
C GLY A 389 16.26 -7.58 -7.68
N LEU A 390 16.21 -6.23 -7.69
CA LEU A 390 16.37 -5.42 -8.92
C LEU A 390 17.84 -5.37 -9.39
N CYS A 391 18.06 -4.99 -10.66
CA CYS A 391 19.39 -4.97 -11.26
C CYS A 391 20.29 -3.87 -10.68
N THR A 392 19.72 -2.71 -10.33
CA THR A 392 20.47 -1.56 -9.81
C THR A 392 19.78 -0.87 -8.64
N ASP A 393 20.55 -0.17 -7.81
CA ASP A 393 20.04 0.68 -6.73
C ASP A 393 19.24 1.88 -7.30
N GLU A 394 19.59 2.34 -8.51
CA GLU A 394 18.90 3.39 -9.26
C GLU A 394 17.48 2.98 -9.66
N GLU A 395 17.31 1.75 -10.17
CA GLU A 395 15.99 1.20 -10.48
C GLU A 395 15.09 1.17 -9.25
N LEU A 396 15.64 0.84 -8.08
CA LEU A 396 14.87 0.83 -6.84
C LEU A 396 14.42 2.23 -6.43
N ALA A 397 15.31 3.22 -6.52
CA ALA A 397 14.96 4.61 -6.25
C ALA A 397 13.86 5.10 -7.22
N LEU A 398 13.99 4.76 -8.52
CA LEU A 398 12.99 5.08 -9.53
C LEU A 398 11.63 4.42 -9.24
N LEU A 399 11.62 3.17 -8.78
CA LEU A 399 10.40 2.47 -8.38
C LEU A 399 9.64 3.27 -7.32
N PHE A 400 10.30 3.64 -6.21
CA PHE A 400 9.67 4.41 -5.13
C PHE A 400 9.22 5.80 -5.58
N ASN A 401 10.06 6.51 -6.34
CA ASN A 401 9.73 7.83 -6.91
C ASN A 401 8.49 7.81 -7.81
N GLN A 402 8.18 6.68 -8.42
CA GLN A 402 7.03 6.55 -9.31
C GLN A 402 5.74 6.26 -8.55
N LEU A 403 5.78 5.70 -7.33
CA LEU A 403 4.58 5.33 -6.55
C LEU A 403 3.67 6.53 -6.25
N GLY A 404 4.24 7.72 -6.04
CA GLY A 404 3.48 8.95 -5.73
C GLY A 404 2.68 9.54 -6.89
N LYS A 405 2.96 9.11 -8.13
CA LYS A 405 2.31 9.70 -9.31
C LYS A 405 0.85 9.28 -9.38
N GLY A 406 -0.07 10.27 -9.41
CA GLY A 406 -1.52 10.07 -9.53
C GLY A 406 -2.26 9.74 -8.25
N VAL A 407 -1.58 9.84 -7.11
CA VAL A 407 -2.16 9.49 -5.80
C VAL A 407 -2.71 10.75 -5.13
N ASN A 408 -3.96 10.70 -4.66
CA ASN A 408 -4.52 11.77 -3.84
C ASN A 408 -4.22 11.48 -2.36
N PHE A 409 -3.36 12.30 -1.74
CA PHE A 409 -2.89 12.05 -0.39
C PHE A 409 -2.63 13.30 0.45
N TYR A 410 -3.03 13.26 1.72
CA TYR A 410 -2.84 14.33 2.70
C TYR A 410 -1.95 13.86 3.86
N TYR A 411 -0.73 14.37 3.94
CA TYR A 411 0.27 13.98 4.94
C TYR A 411 -0.14 14.25 6.41
N SER A 412 -1.05 15.21 6.65
CA SER A 412 -1.34 15.76 7.98
C SER A 412 -2.23 14.87 8.87
N LYS A 413 -2.86 13.83 8.33
CA LYS A 413 -3.84 12.99 9.05
C LYS A 413 -3.56 11.49 8.89
N THR A 414 -2.29 11.11 9.01
CA THR A 414 -1.82 9.75 8.77
C THR A 414 -1.28 9.15 10.07
N TYR A 415 -1.20 7.82 10.12
CA TYR A 415 -0.60 7.13 11.27
C TYR A 415 0.90 7.45 11.44
N LEU A 416 1.57 7.91 10.38
CA LEU A 416 2.97 8.39 10.41
C LEU A 416 3.10 9.90 10.72
N SER A 417 2.00 10.62 10.95
CA SER A 417 2.03 12.07 11.14
C SER A 417 2.93 12.52 12.29
N THR A 418 3.04 11.73 13.36
CA THR A 418 3.97 11.97 14.48
C THR A 418 5.42 11.85 14.02
N VAL A 419 5.76 10.79 13.28
CA VAL A 419 7.10 10.60 12.68
C VAL A 419 7.46 11.78 11.79
N TYR A 420 6.55 12.22 10.91
CA TYR A 420 6.76 13.40 10.07
C TYR A 420 7.06 14.66 10.90
N LYS A 421 6.27 14.93 11.93
CA LYS A 421 6.45 16.09 12.82
C LYS A 421 7.81 16.06 13.53
N ASP A 422 8.17 14.91 14.11
CA ASP A 422 9.39 14.78 14.91
C ASP A 422 10.65 14.83 14.04
N VAL A 423 10.64 14.17 12.89
CA VAL A 423 11.75 14.21 11.92
C VAL A 423 11.95 15.65 11.44
N LYS A 424 10.86 16.33 11.12
CA LYS A 424 10.92 17.70 10.65
C LYS A 424 11.45 18.66 11.72
N ALA A 425 10.96 18.56 12.95
CA ALA A 425 11.44 19.37 14.06
C ALA A 425 12.95 19.16 14.31
N TYR A 426 13.40 17.90 14.23
CA TYR A 426 14.82 17.58 14.33
C TYR A 426 15.64 18.21 13.19
N TYR A 427 15.18 18.04 11.94
CA TYR A 427 15.88 18.54 10.76
C TYR A 427 15.92 20.07 10.68
N GLU A 428 14.90 20.77 11.18
CA GLU A 428 14.88 22.24 11.21
C GLU A 428 15.74 22.83 12.34
N THR A 429 16.22 22.00 13.28
CA THR A 429 17.07 22.47 14.38
C THR A 429 18.53 22.51 13.96
N ASP A 430 19.08 23.71 13.75
CA ASP A 430 20.45 23.90 13.24
C ASP A 430 21.53 23.25 14.11
N TRP A 431 21.37 23.22 15.44
CA TRP A 431 22.33 22.58 16.35
C TRP A 431 22.66 21.14 15.96
N HIS A 432 21.69 20.38 15.45
CA HIS A 432 21.91 19.01 15.00
C HIS A 432 22.78 18.95 13.74
N LYS A 433 22.54 19.85 12.78
CA LYS A 433 23.36 19.98 11.56
C LYS A 433 24.79 20.39 11.89
N TRP A 434 24.96 21.42 12.71
CA TRP A 434 26.28 21.88 13.15
C TRP A 434 27.06 20.78 13.86
N ARG A 435 26.41 20.09 14.80
CA ARG A 435 27.01 18.96 15.52
C ARG A 435 27.40 17.82 14.56
N ALA A 436 26.54 17.49 13.59
CA ALA A 436 26.81 16.43 12.62
C ALA A 436 28.01 16.79 11.72
N SER A 437 28.06 18.01 11.18
CA SER A 437 29.20 18.48 10.38
C SER A 437 30.48 18.47 11.19
N LEU A 438 30.45 18.99 12.42
CA LEU A 438 31.63 19.01 13.29
C LEU A 438 32.16 17.61 13.59
N MET A 439 31.27 16.64 13.84
CA MET A 439 31.67 15.24 14.06
C MET A 439 32.24 14.60 12.79
N ARG A 440 31.65 14.86 11.62
CA ARG A 440 32.10 14.30 10.33
C ARG A 440 33.46 14.87 9.91
N ASP A 441 33.61 16.19 9.97
CA ASP A 441 34.72 16.90 9.32
C ASP A 441 35.97 16.97 10.23
N TYR A 442 35.78 17.05 11.56
CA TYR A 442 36.89 17.16 12.52
C TYR A 442 37.21 15.85 13.24
N PHE A 443 36.21 15.12 13.73
CA PHE A 443 36.45 13.90 14.51
C PHE A 443 36.65 12.65 13.64
N GLY A 444 36.33 12.70 12.35
CA GLY A 444 36.61 11.64 11.38
C GLY A 444 38.03 11.65 10.80
N ASN A 445 38.75 12.78 10.90
CA ASN A 445 40.11 12.94 10.40
C ASN A 445 41.07 13.26 11.56
N PRO A 446 42.04 12.38 11.89
CA PRO A 446 42.97 12.58 12.99
C PRO A 446 43.71 13.93 12.94
N TRP A 447 44.05 14.40 11.73
CA TRP A 447 44.74 15.68 11.54
C TRP A 447 43.82 16.87 11.78
N ALA A 448 42.56 16.79 11.33
CA ALA A 448 41.58 17.84 11.59
C ALA A 448 41.26 17.93 13.09
N PHE A 449 41.17 16.79 13.79
CA PHE A 449 41.02 16.73 15.24
C PHE A 449 42.21 17.37 15.97
N LEU A 450 43.45 16.98 15.63
CA LEU A 450 44.65 17.57 16.23
C LEU A 450 44.75 19.07 15.96
N SER A 451 44.40 19.51 14.75
CA SER A 451 44.33 20.94 14.40
C SER A 451 43.29 21.69 15.24
N LEU A 452 42.11 21.09 15.47
CA LEU A 452 41.07 21.68 16.31
C LEU A 452 41.54 21.80 17.77
N VAL A 453 42.19 20.76 18.32
CA VAL A 453 42.75 20.77 19.68
C VAL A 453 43.86 21.83 19.79
N GLY A 454 44.77 21.90 18.83
CA GLY A 454 45.83 22.91 18.80
C GLY A 454 45.27 24.33 18.77
N ALA A 455 44.28 24.60 17.92
CA ALA A 455 43.61 25.89 17.85
C ALA A 455 42.92 26.26 19.18
N LEU A 456 42.30 25.29 19.86
CA LEU A 456 41.62 25.49 21.15
C LEU A 456 42.61 25.79 22.29
N VAL A 457 43.77 25.11 22.30
CA VAL A 457 44.86 25.41 23.24
C VAL A 457 45.41 26.82 23.01
N LEU A 458 45.66 27.20 21.75
CA LEU A 458 46.12 28.56 21.41
C LEU A 458 45.10 29.62 21.83
N LEU A 459 43.80 29.39 21.62
CA LEU A 459 42.74 30.28 22.07
C LEU A 459 42.78 30.46 23.59
N LEU A 460 42.85 29.38 24.37
CA LEU A 460 42.94 29.45 25.83
C LEU A 460 44.18 30.21 26.31
N LEU A 461 45.32 30.00 25.66
CA LEU A 461 46.55 30.73 25.95
C LEU A 461 46.39 32.23 25.64
N THR A 462 45.78 32.60 24.53
CA THR A 462 45.52 34.02 24.20
C THR A 462 44.55 34.68 25.18
N ILE A 463 43.50 33.98 25.63
CA ILE A 463 42.58 34.48 26.66
C ILE A 463 43.34 34.70 27.98
N ALA A 464 44.16 33.74 28.41
CA ALA A 464 44.97 33.86 29.61
C ALA A 464 45.96 35.04 29.52
N GLN A 465 46.66 35.19 28.38
CA GLN A 465 47.55 36.31 28.13
C GLN A 465 46.82 37.66 28.20
N THR A 466 45.63 37.75 27.60
CA THR A 466 44.81 38.97 27.61
C THR A 466 44.36 39.30 29.03
N PHE A 467 43.97 38.29 29.82
CA PHE A 467 43.55 38.47 31.21
C PHE A 467 44.71 38.95 32.10
N ILE A 468 45.90 38.35 31.95
CA ILE A 468 47.12 38.79 32.66
C ILE A 468 47.47 40.23 32.28
N ALA A 469 47.40 40.58 30.99
CA ALA A 469 47.66 41.93 30.51
C ALA A 469 46.69 42.95 31.13
N ILE A 470 45.38 42.65 31.17
CA ILE A 470 44.37 43.50 31.80
C ILE A 470 44.64 43.67 33.31
N LEU A 471 44.92 42.58 34.03
CA LEU A 471 45.26 42.64 35.46
C LEU A 471 46.51 43.49 35.72
N SER A 472 47.54 43.35 34.89
CA SER A 472 48.76 44.16 34.99
C SER A 472 48.49 45.65 34.77
N HIS A 473 47.58 45.98 33.86
CA HIS A 473 47.16 47.35 33.58
C HIS A 473 46.34 47.94 34.73
N LEU A 474 45.42 47.16 35.32
CA LEU A 474 44.63 47.58 36.48
C LEU A 474 45.48 47.76 37.75
N GLN A 475 46.50 46.92 37.96
CA GLN A 475 47.46 47.10 39.06
C GLN A 475 48.28 48.38 38.91
N LYS A 476 48.68 48.74 37.68
CA LYS A 476 49.35 50.03 37.42
C LYS A 476 48.44 51.22 37.69
N PHE A 477 47.15 51.13 37.39
CA PHE A 477 46.16 52.17 37.69
C PHE A 477 45.86 52.34 39.18
N ASN A 478 45.96 51.28 39.99
CA ASN A 478 45.80 51.35 41.45
C ASN A 478 47.08 51.81 42.19
N GLN A 479 48.20 51.96 41.48
CA GLN A 479 49.47 52.47 42.01
C GLN A 479 49.80 53.91 41.56
N SER A 480 48.94 54.53 40.75
CA SER A 480 48.92 55.96 40.44
C SER A 480 47.81 56.65 41.23
#